data_AF-A0A8C0BJD2-F1
#
_entry.id   AF-A0A8C0BJD2-F1
#
_cell.length_a   1.000
_cell.length_b   1.000
_cell.length_c   1.000
_cell.angle_alpha   90.00
_cell.angle_beta   90.00
_cell.angle_gamma   90.00
#
_symmetry.space_group_name_H-M   'P 1'
#
loop_
_entity.id
_entity.type
_entity.pdbx_description
1 polymer ?
#
loop_
_entity_poly.entity_id
_entity_poly.type
_entity_poly.pdbx_seq_one_letter_code
_entity_poly.pdbx_strand_id
1 'polypeptide(L)'
;PFEDALKNQTSEAALRKSTSMGCTSPLLSRAADRTVVEQLSTEPWYQGEMSRKEAEQLLKKCGDFLVRKSTTNPGSYVLTGMHNGQAKHLLLVDPEGT
;
A
#
# COMPACT_ATOMS: atom_id res chain seq x y z
N PRO A 1 -31.59 9.50 -19.27
CA PRO A 1 -31.36 10.64 -18.36
C PRO A 1 -29.97 10.65 -17.66
N PHE A 2 -28.91 10.18 -18.34
CA PHE A 2 -27.51 10.50 -17.96
C PHE A 2 -26.73 11.12 -19.13
N GLU A 3 -27.30 11.14 -20.33
CA GLU A 3 -26.66 11.68 -21.55
C GLU A 3 -26.67 13.22 -21.63
N ASP A 4 -27.45 13.90 -20.79
CA ASP A 4 -27.43 15.38 -20.69
C ASP A 4 -26.18 15.92 -19.97
N ALA A 5 -25.48 15.10 -19.18
CA ALA A 5 -24.38 15.57 -18.33
C ALA A 5 -23.05 15.79 -19.08
N LEU A 6 -22.90 15.23 -20.28
CA LEU A 6 -21.62 15.30 -21.02
C LEU A 6 -21.50 16.49 -21.98
N LYS A 7 -22.57 17.27 -22.21
CA LYS A 7 -22.58 18.37 -23.20
C LYS A 7 -22.11 19.73 -22.69
N ASN A 8 -21.86 19.89 -21.39
CA ASN A 8 -21.58 21.20 -20.79
C ASN A 8 -20.11 21.47 -20.42
N GLN A 9 -19.15 20.70 -20.93
CA GLN A 9 -17.72 20.99 -20.73
C GLN A 9 -16.93 21.06 -22.04
N THR A 10 -17.24 22.09 -22.81
CA THR A 10 -16.39 22.76 -23.82
C THR A 10 -16.77 24.23 -23.62
N SER A 11 -15.93 25.19 -23.26
CA SER A 11 -14.50 25.48 -23.31
C SER A 11 -14.28 26.61 -22.27
N GLU A 12 -13.12 26.78 -21.62
CA GLU A 12 -12.11 27.71 -22.12
C GLU A 12 -10.80 27.57 -21.32
N ALA A 13 -9.70 27.68 -22.05
CA ALA A 13 -8.33 27.53 -21.60
C ALA A 13 -7.82 28.77 -20.86
N ALA A 14 -7.06 28.57 -19.79
CA ALA A 14 -6.07 29.55 -19.32
C ALA A 14 -4.87 28.83 -18.68
N LEU A 15 -3.99 28.36 -19.57
CA LEU A 15 -2.54 28.42 -19.50
C LEU A 15 -1.89 28.77 -18.14
N ARG A 16 -1.20 27.79 -17.55
CA ARG A 16 0.12 28.03 -16.95
C ARG A 16 1.03 26.85 -17.26
N LYS A 17 1.87 27.05 -18.28
CA LYS A 17 3.02 26.21 -18.59
C LYS A 17 4.10 26.46 -17.55
N SER A 18 4.65 25.39 -16.98
CA SER A 18 6.05 25.37 -16.54
C SER A 18 6.74 24.16 -17.18
N THR A 19 7.70 24.51 -18.02
CA THR A 19 8.86 23.77 -18.54
C THR A 19 9.37 22.66 -17.61
N SER A 20 9.53 21.42 -18.06
CA SER A 20 10.66 20.87 -18.85
C SER A 20 11.89 20.52 -18.01
N MET A 21 12.41 19.31 -18.26
CA MET A 21 13.62 18.65 -17.73
C MET A 21 13.42 17.95 -16.37
N GLY A 22 13.68 16.66 -16.20
CA GLY A 22 14.25 15.65 -17.08
C GLY A 22 14.21 14.28 -16.38
N CYS A 23 14.32 13.21 -17.14
CA CYS A 23 14.45 11.87 -16.61
C CYS A 23 15.71 11.78 -15.73
N THR A 24 15.55 11.68 -14.42
CA THR A 24 16.63 11.29 -13.51
C THR A 24 16.31 9.91 -12.95
N SER A 25 16.70 8.91 -13.74
CA SER A 25 17.16 7.56 -13.38
C SER A 25 16.39 6.73 -12.33
N PRO A 26 16.10 5.44 -12.58
CA PRO A 26 15.48 4.50 -11.63
C PRO A 26 16.40 4.10 -10.45
N LEU A 27 17.44 4.88 -10.13
CA LEU A 27 18.42 4.54 -9.09
C LEU A 27 18.06 5.05 -7.69
N LEU A 28 17.00 5.86 -7.55
CA LEU A 28 16.51 6.30 -6.23
C LEU A 28 15.60 5.27 -5.55
N SER A 29 15.16 4.23 -6.25
CA SER A 29 14.29 3.20 -5.68
C SER A 29 14.96 2.42 -4.54
N ARG A 30 16.29 2.22 -4.60
CA ARG A 30 17.01 1.41 -3.61
C ARG A 30 17.37 2.15 -2.31
N ALA A 31 17.34 3.49 -2.32
CA ALA A 31 17.54 4.30 -1.11
C ALA A 31 16.21 4.60 -0.40
N ALA A 32 15.12 4.71 -1.15
CA ALA A 32 13.78 4.91 -0.60
C ALA A 32 13.28 3.69 0.20
N ASP A 33 13.69 2.48 -0.16
CA ASP A 33 13.33 1.26 0.60
C ASP A 33 13.66 1.37 2.09
N ARG A 34 14.84 1.88 2.44
CA ARG A 34 15.28 1.97 3.84
C ARG A 34 14.45 2.96 4.66
N THR A 35 14.08 4.08 4.05
CA THR A 35 13.23 5.10 4.71
C THR A 35 11.80 4.62 4.91
N VAL A 36 11.26 3.79 4.02
CA VAL A 36 9.88 3.28 4.14
C VAL A 36 9.79 2.27 5.27
N VAL A 37 10.74 1.34 5.42
CA VAL A 37 10.71 0.37 6.54
C VAL A 37 10.84 1.07 7.89
N GLU A 38 11.62 2.14 7.97
CA GLU A 38 11.82 2.92 9.20
C GLU A 38 10.57 3.70 9.60
N GLN A 39 9.85 4.28 8.62
CA GLN A 39 8.55 4.89 8.87
C GLN A 39 7.49 3.86 9.27
N LEU A 40 7.43 2.71 8.59
CA LEU A 40 6.51 1.62 8.94
C LEU A 40 6.79 1.05 10.34
N SER A 41 8.05 0.99 10.77
CA SER A 41 8.41 0.46 12.11
C SER A 41 7.91 1.33 13.27
N THR A 42 7.48 2.56 13.00
CA THR A 42 6.88 3.45 14.00
C THR A 42 5.38 3.21 14.16
N GLU A 43 4.76 2.50 13.21
CA GLU A 43 3.32 2.29 13.19
C GLU A 43 2.91 1.13 14.10
N PRO A 44 1.88 1.31 14.95
CA PRO A 44 1.47 0.30 15.93
C PRO A 44 0.85 -0.96 15.30
N TRP A 45 0.42 -0.87 14.03
CA TRP A 45 -0.16 -1.97 13.28
C TRP A 45 0.88 -2.76 12.46
N TYR A 46 2.13 -2.29 12.38
CA TYR A 46 3.19 -2.95 11.63
C TYR A 46 4.11 -3.73 12.55
N GLN A 47 4.20 -5.05 12.32
CA GLN A 47 4.93 -5.96 13.21
C GLN A 47 6.27 -6.45 12.65
N GLY A 48 6.69 -5.96 11.48
CA GLY A 48 7.93 -6.41 10.84
C GLY A 48 7.83 -7.86 10.36
N GLU A 49 8.93 -8.62 10.45
CA GLU A 49 8.93 -10.06 10.17
C GLU A 49 8.16 -10.82 11.25
N MET A 50 7.07 -11.45 10.85
CA MET A 50 6.21 -12.21 11.74
C MET A 50 5.58 -13.38 10.99
N SER A 51 5.48 -14.53 11.65
CA SER A 51 4.86 -15.72 11.07
C SER A 51 3.34 -15.59 11.01
N ARG A 52 2.68 -16.41 10.17
CA ARG A 52 1.22 -16.47 10.11
C ARG A 52 0.61 -16.77 11.49
N LYS A 53 1.16 -17.77 12.18
CA LYS A 53 0.64 -18.24 13.47
C LYS A 53 0.76 -17.19 14.58
N GLU A 54 1.87 -16.45 14.62
CA GLU A 54 2.03 -15.35 15.58
C GLU A 54 1.01 -14.25 15.32
N ALA A 55 0.80 -13.87 14.06
CA ALA A 55 -0.19 -12.86 13.71
C ALA A 55 -1.60 -13.28 14.16
N GLU A 56 -2.01 -14.52 13.90
CA GLU A 56 -3.30 -15.06 14.35
C GLU A 56 -3.48 -15.02 15.88
N GLN A 57 -2.40 -15.16 16.65
CA GLN A 57 -2.44 -15.12 18.11
C GLN A 57 -2.54 -13.70 18.67
N LEU A 58 -2.00 -12.70 17.96
CA LEU A 58 -2.12 -11.29 18.34
C LEU A 58 -3.54 -10.76 18.14
N LEU A 59 -4.23 -11.21 17.09
CA LEU A 59 -5.58 -10.77 16.78
C LEU A 59 -6.59 -11.55 17.62
N LYS A 60 -7.34 -10.86 18.49
CA LYS A 60 -8.28 -11.51 19.42
C LYS A 60 -9.73 -11.14 19.15
N LYS A 61 -9.97 -9.91 18.68
CA LYS A 61 -11.30 -9.35 18.45
C LYS A 61 -11.55 -9.20 16.96
N CYS A 62 -12.81 -9.31 16.56
CA CYS A 62 -13.21 -8.97 15.20
C CYS A 62 -12.90 -7.50 14.93
N GLY A 63 -12.20 -7.23 13.82
CA GLY A 63 -11.72 -5.90 13.46
C GLY A 63 -10.25 -5.64 13.82
N ASP A 64 -9.62 -6.50 14.62
CA ASP A 64 -8.17 -6.42 14.84
C ASP A 64 -7.45 -6.73 13.53
N PHE A 65 -6.40 -5.97 13.22
CA PHE A 65 -5.54 -6.21 12.07
C PHE A 65 -4.10 -5.81 12.34
N LEU A 66 -3.19 -6.38 11.56
CA LEU A 66 -1.77 -6.00 11.53
C LEU A 66 -1.17 -6.30 10.16
N VAL A 67 -0.11 -5.58 9.80
CA VAL A 67 0.69 -5.84 8.61
C VAL A 67 2.01 -6.48 9.01
N ARG A 68 2.40 -7.54 8.31
CA ARG A 68 3.66 -8.26 8.54
C ARG A 68 4.41 -8.55 7.24
N LYS A 69 5.73 -8.62 7.33
CA LYS A 69 6.59 -9.22 6.30
C LYS A 69 6.49 -10.73 6.39
N SER A 70 6.32 -11.38 5.24
CA SER A 70 6.26 -12.84 5.17
C SER A 70 7.65 -13.45 5.37
N THR A 71 7.80 -14.31 6.37
CA THR A 71 9.07 -15.03 6.59
C THR A 71 9.36 -16.08 5.52
N THR A 72 8.32 -16.61 4.86
CA THR A 72 8.46 -17.59 3.76
C THR A 72 8.66 -16.97 2.39
N ASN A 73 8.31 -15.68 2.21
CA ASN A 73 8.40 -14.98 0.92
C ASN A 73 9.03 -13.60 1.18
N PRO A 74 10.36 -13.49 1.18
CA PRO A 74 11.04 -12.23 1.44
C PRO A 74 10.63 -11.18 0.40
N GLY A 75 10.36 -9.97 0.85
CA GLY A 75 9.85 -8.86 0.02
C GLY A 75 8.33 -8.76 -0.07
N SER A 76 7.59 -9.77 0.40
CA SER A 76 6.12 -9.73 0.44
C SER A 76 5.59 -9.19 1.76
N TYR A 77 4.61 -8.29 1.69
CA TYR A 77 3.85 -7.82 2.84
C TYR A 77 2.46 -8.47 2.87
N VAL A 78 2.00 -8.80 4.08
CA VAL A 78 0.73 -9.48 4.31
C VAL A 78 -0.05 -8.71 5.37
N LEU A 79 -1.25 -8.27 5.01
CA LEU A 79 -2.24 -7.79 5.96
C LEU A 79 -2.95 -9.00 6.57
N THR A 80 -2.86 -9.15 7.89
CA THR A 80 -3.58 -10.18 8.64
C THR A 80 -4.67 -9.49 9.46
N GLY A 81 -5.92 -9.96 9.35
CA GLY A 81 -7.06 -9.36 10.04
C GLY A 81 -8.01 -10.42 10.58
N MET A 82 -8.66 -10.16 11.71
CA MET A 82 -9.63 -11.06 12.33
C MET A 82 -11.05 -10.63 11.96
N HIS A 83 -11.79 -11.51 11.29
CA HIS A 83 -13.14 -11.24 10.85
C HIS A 83 -14.06 -12.42 11.16
N ASN A 84 -15.09 -12.18 11.98
CA ASN A 84 -16.04 -13.19 12.43
C ASN A 84 -15.37 -14.44 13.05
N GLY A 85 -14.35 -14.22 13.88
CA GLY A 85 -13.58 -15.29 14.53
C GLY A 85 -12.65 -16.08 13.60
N GLN A 86 -12.49 -15.65 12.35
CA GLN A 86 -11.56 -16.24 11.39
C GLN A 86 -10.48 -15.24 11.03
N ALA A 87 -9.22 -15.68 11.13
CA ALA A 87 -8.10 -14.91 10.63
C ALA A 87 -8.08 -14.96 9.08
N LYS A 88 -7.92 -13.80 8.47
CA LYS A 88 -7.78 -13.61 7.04
C LYS A 88 -6.42 -13.03 6.75
N HIS A 89 -5.83 -13.44 5.63
CA HIS A 89 -4.52 -12.97 5.18
C HIS A 89 -4.62 -12.48 3.75
N LEU A 90 -4.28 -11.22 3.52
CA LEU A 90 -4.28 -10.58 2.21
C LEU A 90 -2.84 -10.21 1.85
N LEU A 91 -2.38 -10.67 0.69
CA LEU A 91 -1.08 -10.28 0.15
C LEU A 91 -1.19 -8.85 -0.39
N LEU A 92 -0.31 -7.98 0.05
CA LEU A 92 -0.19 -6.62 -0.49
C LEU A 92 0.77 -6.71 -1.66
N VAL A 93 0.23 -6.57 -2.87
CA VAL A 93 0.97 -6.56 -4.12
C VAL A 93 0.89 -5.16 -4.67
N ASP A 94 2.00 -4.63 -5.16
CA ASP A 94 1.99 -3.37 -5.89
C ASP A 94 1.19 -3.53 -7.18
N PRO A 95 0.32 -2.57 -7.53
CA PRO A 95 -0.54 -2.66 -8.71
C PRO A 95 0.26 -2.76 -10.03
N GLU A 96 1.55 -2.40 -10.00
CA GLU A 96 2.46 -2.47 -11.15
C GLU A 96 3.12 -3.84 -11.35
N GLY A 97 2.96 -4.80 -10.41
CA GLY A 97 3.38 -6.19 -10.57
C GLY A 97 4.78 -6.37 -11.16
N THR A 98 5.81 -5.87 -10.47
CA THR A 98 7.21 -6.18 -10.81
C THR A 98 7.60 -7.54 -10.23
#